data_AF-A0A327WWT6-F1
#
_entry.id   AF-A0A327WWT6-F1
#
_cell.length_a   1.000
_cell.length_b   1.000
_cell.length_c   1.000
_cell.angle_alpha   90.00
_cell.angle_beta   90.00
_cell.angle_gamma   90.00
#
_symmetry.space_group_name_H-M   'P 1'
#
loop_
_entity.id
_entity.type
_entity.pdbx_description
1 polymer ?
#
loop_
_entity_poly.entity_id
_entity_poly.type
_entity_poly.pdbx_seq_one_letter_code
_entity_poly.pdbx_strand_id
1 'polypeptide(L)'
;MESKYVNYFDEIKHKSEREQLHILSEARYEAFVIQRLGVKAAVYLTLLVASLAAFMFVVQAYLSPSFMFFGFVQALVIVDSLAAYKYLSGKLLYKGLKRVLAEGNANN
;
A
#
# COMPACT_ATOMS: atom_id res chain seq x y z
N MET A 1 5.51 11.91 -1.50
CA MET A 1 4.37 10.96 -1.43
C MET A 1 3.64 11.11 -0.10
N GLU A 2 4.37 11.47 0.97
CA GLU A 2 3.88 11.79 2.31
C GLU A 2 2.89 12.95 2.34
N SER A 3 3.03 13.93 1.44
CA SER A 3 2.09 15.07 1.35
C SER A 3 0.64 14.66 1.09
N LYS A 4 0.39 13.46 0.51
CA LYS A 4 -0.96 12.91 0.31
C LYS A 4 -1.61 12.44 1.62
N TYR A 5 -0.84 12.33 2.70
CA TYR A 5 -1.28 11.87 4.02
C TYR A 5 -1.22 12.97 5.10
N VAL A 6 -0.95 14.22 4.70
CA VAL A 6 -1.08 15.39 5.60
C VAL A 6 -2.55 15.52 6.01
N ASN A 7 -2.82 15.73 7.30
CA ASN A 7 -4.15 15.72 7.92
C ASN A 7 -4.94 14.40 7.78
N TYR A 8 -4.28 13.30 7.39
CA TYR A 8 -4.95 11.99 7.24
C TYR A 8 -5.06 11.22 8.56
N PHE A 9 -4.11 11.41 9.48
CA PHE A 9 -4.05 10.68 10.75
C PHE A 9 -4.41 11.60 11.92
N ASP A 10 -5.43 11.20 12.68
CA ASP A 10 -5.88 11.98 13.84
C ASP A 10 -4.78 12.16 14.90
N GLU A 11 -3.82 11.23 15.00
CA GLU A 11 -2.74 11.32 15.99
C GLU A 11 -1.77 12.49 15.77
N ILE A 12 -1.62 12.98 14.54
CA ILE A 12 -0.69 14.08 14.20
C ILE A 12 -1.38 15.29 13.58
N LYS A 13 -2.68 15.21 13.31
CA LYS A 13 -3.52 16.27 12.75
C LYS A 13 -3.44 17.60 13.51
N HIS A 14 -3.18 17.56 14.82
CA HIS A 14 -3.07 18.75 15.67
C HIS A 14 -1.71 19.47 15.57
N LYS A 15 -0.72 18.88 14.87
CA LYS A 15 0.62 19.44 14.68
C LYS A 15 0.69 20.28 13.41
N SER A 16 1.71 21.13 13.30
CA SER A 16 1.95 21.93 12.09
C SER A 16 2.20 21.03 10.88
N GLU A 17 1.82 21.47 9.67
CA GLU A 17 2.04 20.68 8.45
C GLU A 17 3.51 20.26 8.26
N ARG A 18 4.45 21.12 8.68
CA ARG A 18 5.88 20.86 8.61
C ARG A 18 6.31 19.71 9.54
N GLU A 19 5.79 19.69 10.76
CA GLU A 19 6.02 18.60 11.71
C GLU A 19 5.32 17.32 11.27
N GLN A 20 4.09 17.42 10.73
CA GLN A 20 3.39 16.27 10.19
C GLN A 20 4.20 15.61 9.07
N LEU A 21 4.76 16.40 8.15
CA LEU A 21 5.63 15.90 7.07
C LEU A 21 6.89 15.22 7.61
N HIS A 22 7.51 15.78 8.66
CA HIS A 22 8.68 15.18 9.30
C HIS A 22 8.35 13.82 9.93
N ILE A 23 7.29 13.75 10.72
CA ILE A 23 6.85 12.52 11.39
C ILE A 23 6.41 11.47 10.37
N LEU A 24 5.72 11.87 9.29
CA LEU A 24 5.34 10.98 8.20
C LEU A 24 6.56 10.42 7.45
N SER A 25 7.61 11.22 7.30
CA SER A 25 8.89 10.79 6.73
C SER A 25 9.58 9.74 7.60
N GLU A 26 9.67 9.97 8.92
CA GLU A 26 10.22 8.98 9.87
C GLU A 26 9.38 7.71 9.91
N ALA A 27 8.05 7.84 10.00
CA ALA A 27 7.13 6.71 9.97
C ALA A 27 7.29 5.86 8.70
N ARG A 28 7.53 6.52 7.55
CA ARG A 28 7.82 5.83 6.30
C ARG A 28 9.16 5.10 6.38
N TYR A 29 10.22 5.76 6.85
CA TYR A 29 11.52 5.10 7.02
C TYR A 29 11.40 3.87 7.91
N GLU A 30 10.69 3.98 9.03
CA GLU A 30 10.45 2.88 9.97
C GLU A 30 9.66 1.74 9.34
N ALA A 31 8.57 2.04 8.63
CA ALA A 31 7.74 1.03 7.98
C ALA A 31 8.46 0.31 6.83
N PHE A 32 9.19 1.04 5.99
CA PHE A 32 9.74 0.47 4.76
C PHE A 32 11.18 -0.04 4.91
N VAL A 33 12.01 0.62 5.71
CA VAL A 33 13.42 0.27 5.92
C VAL A 33 13.58 -0.67 7.11
N ILE A 34 13.05 -0.31 8.28
CA ILE A 34 13.23 -1.11 9.50
C ILE A 34 12.31 -2.34 9.50
N GLN A 35 11.01 -2.15 9.27
CA GLN A 35 10.04 -3.25 9.28
C GLN A 35 10.04 -4.09 7.99
N ARG A 36 10.83 -3.69 6.99
CA ARG A 36 10.93 -4.33 5.65
C ARG A 36 9.57 -4.61 5.01
N LEU A 37 8.55 -3.81 5.34
CA LEU A 37 7.19 -4.05 4.86
C LEU A 37 7.09 -3.83 3.34
N GLY A 38 8.00 -3.04 2.76
CA GLY A 38 8.14 -2.91 1.31
C GLY A 38 8.49 -4.23 0.62
N VAL A 39 9.38 -5.04 1.21
CA VAL A 39 9.77 -6.35 0.65
C VAL A 39 8.61 -7.34 0.77
N LYS A 40 7.94 -7.39 1.92
CA LYS A 40 6.77 -8.26 2.13
C LYS A 40 5.63 -7.88 1.17
N ALA A 41 5.37 -6.59 0.98
CA ALA A 41 4.38 -6.10 0.03
C ALA A 41 4.77 -6.44 -1.41
N ALA A 42 6.04 -6.29 -1.80
CA ALA A 42 6.52 -6.64 -3.12
C ALA A 42 6.35 -8.13 -3.43
N VAL A 43 6.69 -9.02 -2.49
CA VAL A 43 6.47 -10.48 -2.64
C VAL A 43 4.99 -10.79 -2.81
N TYR A 44 4.12 -10.15 -2.02
CA TYR A 44 2.68 -10.34 -2.13
C TYR A 44 2.15 -9.87 -3.49
N LEU A 45 2.66 -8.75 -3.99
CA LEU A 45 2.28 -8.20 -5.29
C LEU A 45 2.75 -9.10 -6.44
N THR A 46 3.97 -9.64 -6.36
CA THR A 46 4.49 -10.63 -7.32
C THR A 46 3.66 -11.91 -7.32
N LEU A 47 3.31 -12.44 -6.15
CA LEU A 47 2.44 -13.62 -6.03
C LEU A 47 1.05 -13.35 -6.61
N LEU A 48 0.48 -12.17 -6.35
CA LEU A 48 -0.82 -11.78 -6.87
C LEU A 48 -0.79 -11.69 -8.40
N VAL A 49 0.22 -11.03 -8.99
CA VAL A 49 0.40 -10.96 -10.44
C VAL A 49 0.60 -12.34 -11.06
N ALA A 50 1.43 -13.20 -10.45
CA ALA A 50 1.64 -14.57 -10.91
C ALA A 50 0.34 -15.40 -10.87
N SER A 51 -0.45 -15.27 -9.80
CA SER A 51 -1.74 -15.96 -9.67
C SER A 51 -2.75 -15.50 -10.72
N LEU A 52 -2.76 -14.20 -11.03
CA LEU A 52 -3.65 -13.62 -12.02
C LEU A 52 -3.27 -14.05 -13.45
N ALA A 53 -1.96 -14.09 -13.74
CA ALA A 53 -1.46 -14.60 -15.01
C ALA A 53 -1.81 -16.09 -15.21
N ALA A 54 -1.66 -16.90 -14.17
CA ALA A 54 -2.06 -18.31 -14.20
C ALA A 54 -3.57 -18.47 -14.42
N PHE A 55 -4.40 -17.67 -13.75
CA PHE A 55 -5.85 -17.66 -13.95
C PHE A 55 -6.23 -17.28 -15.38
N MET A 56 -5.63 -16.21 -15.94
CA MET A 56 -5.89 -15.80 -17.32
C MET A 56 -5.48 -16.87 -18.33
N PHE A 57 -4.36 -17.57 -18.09
CA PHE A 57 -3.93 -18.68 -18.93
C PHE A 57 -4.96 -19.83 -18.94
N VAL A 58 -5.47 -20.22 -17.76
CA VAL A 58 -6.51 -21.26 -17.64
C VAL A 58 -7.80 -20.82 -18.33
N VAL A 59 -8.24 -19.59 -18.11
CA VAL A 59 -9.46 -19.05 -18.72
C VAL A 59 -9.33 -19.02 -20.25
N GLN A 60 -8.18 -18.61 -20.78
CA GLN A 60 -7.94 -18.60 -22.22
C GLN A 60 -7.87 -20.02 -22.81
N ALA A 61 -7.26 -20.97 -22.10
CA ALA A 61 -7.10 -22.35 -22.55
C ALA A 61 -8.42 -23.14 -22.57
N TYR A 62 -9.36 -22.84 -21.66
CA TYR A 62 -10.55 -23.67 -21.45
C TYR A 62 -11.90 -23.01 -21.75
N LEU A 63 -11.99 -21.67 -21.79
CA LEU A 63 -13.30 -20.97 -21.86
C LEU A 63 -13.53 -20.13 -23.14
N SER A 64 -12.58 -20.09 -24.08
CA SER A 64 -12.60 -19.22 -25.29
C SER A 64 -13.36 -17.90 -25.09
N PRO A 65 -12.99 -17.07 -24.10
CA PRO A 65 -13.75 -15.86 -23.81
C PRO A 65 -13.61 -14.84 -24.93
N SER A 66 -14.63 -13.98 -25.08
CA SER A 66 -14.57 -12.86 -26.03
C SER A 66 -13.52 -11.83 -25.62
N PHE A 67 -12.99 -11.10 -26.59
CA PHE A 67 -11.98 -10.04 -26.37
C PHE A 67 -12.48 -8.95 -25.39
N MET A 68 -13.78 -8.67 -25.38
CA MET A 68 -14.42 -7.75 -24.42
C MET A 68 -14.34 -8.25 -22.97
N PHE A 69 -14.50 -9.55 -22.74
CA PHE A 69 -14.42 -10.13 -21.39
C PHE A 69 -13.02 -9.92 -20.80
N PHE A 70 -11.96 -10.17 -21.59
CA PHE A 70 -10.59 -9.91 -21.15
C PHE A 70 -10.35 -8.42 -20.84
N GLY A 71 -10.82 -7.52 -21.70
CA GLY A 71 -10.71 -6.07 -21.47
C GLY A 71 -11.38 -5.63 -20.17
N PHE A 72 -12.58 -6.15 -19.88
CA PHE A 72 -13.31 -5.84 -18.66
C PHE A 72 -12.60 -6.36 -17.39
N VAL A 73 -12.14 -7.62 -17.42
CA VAL A 73 -11.39 -8.20 -16.30
C VAL A 73 -10.09 -7.44 -16.05
N GLN A 74 -9.37 -7.06 -17.10
CA GLN A 74 -8.13 -6.30 -16.96
C GLN A 74 -8.37 -4.91 -16.35
N ALA A 75 -9.45 -4.23 -16.78
CA ALA A 75 -9.84 -2.94 -16.22
C ALA A 75 -10.19 -3.04 -14.72
N LEU A 76 -10.97 -4.05 -14.31
CA LEU A 76 -11.30 -4.28 -12.91
C LEU A 76 -10.04 -4.54 -12.07
N VAL A 77 -9.14 -5.39 -12.56
CA VAL A 77 -7.89 -5.71 -11.85
C VAL A 77 -7.05 -4.45 -11.65
N ILE A 78 -6.94 -3.57 -12.64
CA ILE A 78 -6.17 -2.31 -12.53
C ILE A 78 -6.79 -1.40 -11.46
N VAL A 79 -8.12 -1.23 -11.46
CA VAL A 79 -8.81 -0.39 -10.49
C VAL A 79 -8.66 -0.95 -9.06
N ASP A 80 -8.88 -2.25 -8.89
CA ASP A 80 -8.75 -2.92 -7.59
C ASP A 80 -7.32 -2.87 -7.07
N SER A 81 -6.32 -3.05 -7.94
CA SER A 81 -4.91 -2.97 -7.53
C SER A 81 -4.49 -1.55 -7.15
N LEU A 82 -5.00 -0.51 -7.80
CA LEU A 82 -4.77 0.87 -7.40
C LEU A 82 -5.42 1.19 -6.04
N ALA A 83 -6.66 0.76 -5.82
CA ALA A 83 -7.36 0.93 -4.56
C ALA A 83 -6.66 0.19 -3.41
N ALA A 84 -6.29 -1.07 -3.65
CA ALA A 84 -5.55 -1.90 -2.71
C ALA A 84 -4.17 -1.31 -2.38
N TYR A 85 -3.45 -0.79 -3.38
CA TYR A 85 -2.15 -0.14 -3.17
C TYR A 85 -2.25 1.08 -2.26
N LYS A 86 -3.27 1.94 -2.47
CA LYS A 86 -3.51 3.12 -1.63
C LYS A 86 -3.84 2.71 -0.19
N TYR A 87 -4.74 1.73 -0.03
CA TYR A 87 -5.14 1.23 1.29
C TYR A 87 -3.98 0.58 2.05
N LEU A 88 -3.23 -0.31 1.41
CA LEU A 88 -2.06 -0.96 2.01
C LEU A 88 -1.01 0.08 2.38
N SER A 89 -0.70 1.02 1.49
CA SER A 89 0.29 2.07 1.76
C SER A 89 -0.09 2.91 2.98
N GLY A 90 -1.36 3.31 3.11
CA GLY A 90 -1.85 4.02 4.30
C GLY A 90 -1.74 3.18 5.58
N LYS A 91 -2.08 1.89 5.52
CA LYS A 91 -2.00 0.96 6.67
C LYS A 91 -0.55 0.68 7.10
N LEU A 92 0.37 0.58 6.14
CA LEU A 92 1.80 0.41 6.41
C LEU A 92 2.40 1.68 7.03
N LEU A 93 2.02 2.84 6.51
CA LEU A 93 2.42 4.14 7.06
C LEU A 93 1.89 4.32 8.48
N TYR A 94 0.65 3.91 8.75
CA TYR A 94 0.05 3.92 10.09
C TYR A 94 0.83 3.04 11.07
N LYS A 95 1.27 1.85 10.64
CA LYS A 95 2.11 0.97 11.47
C LYS A 95 3.47 1.60 11.80
N GLY A 96 4.08 2.28 10.84
CA GLY A 96 5.31 3.06 11.08
C GLY A 96 5.06 4.20 12.06
N LEU A 97 3.99 4.96 11.85
CA LEU A 97 3.58 6.11 12.67
C LEU A 97 3.37 5.71 14.13
N LYS A 98 2.62 4.64 14.38
CA LYS A 98 2.36 4.14 15.73
C LYS A 98 3.65 3.77 16.47
N ARG A 99 4.67 3.27 15.75
CA ARG A 99 5.95 2.89 16.33
C ARG A 99 6.82 4.10 16.63
N VAL A 100 6.93 5.05 15.70
CA VAL A 100 7.65 6.32 15.91
C VAL A 100 7.05 7.09 17.09
N LEU A 101 5.73 7.16 17.20
CA LEU A 101 5.05 7.80 18.33
C LEU A 101 5.27 7.05 19.66
N ALA A 102 5.35 5.71 19.64
CA ALA A 102 5.63 4.92 20.83
C ALA A 102 7.08 5.09 21.31
N GLU A 103 8.05 5.12 20.40
CA GLU A 103 9.47 5.34 20.71
C GLU A 103 9.74 6.78 21.16
N GLY A 104 9.07 7.77 20.55
CA GLY A 104 9.14 9.17 20.99
C GLY A 104 8.51 9.44 22.37
N ASN A 105 7.49 8.65 22.77
CA ASN A 105 6.92 8.72 24.12
C ASN A 105 7.70 7.92 25.17
N ALA A 106 8.54 6.96 24.77
CA ALA A 106 9.38 6.19 25.70
C ALA A 106 10.67 6.93 26.11
N ASN A 107 11.03 7.98 25.38
CA ASN A 107 12.21 8.82 25.63
C ASN A 107 11.87 10.19 26.26
N ASN A 108 10.62 10.40 26.70
CA ASN A 108 10.17 11.52 27.55
C ASN A 108 9.74 10.98 28.92
#